data_AF-A0A7S2NVJ7-F1
#
_entry.id   AF-A0A7S2NVJ7-F1
#
_cell.length_a   1.000
_cell.length_b   1.000
_cell.length_c   1.000
_cell.angle_alpha   90.00
_cell.angle_beta   90.00
_cell.angle_gamma   90.00
#
_symmetry.space_group_name_H-M   'P 1'
#
loop_
_entity.id
_entity.type
_entity.pdbx_description
1 polymer ?
#
loop_
_entity_poly.entity_id
_entity_poly.type
_entity_poly.pdbx_seq_one_letter_code
_entity_poly.pdbx_strand_id
1 'polypeptide(L)'
;TFSAAAALTGAALCAQGAATSVPVFYWPVVLTSVASSTVVFLDRLSWAIWLYHLAALLCGINTGLNAWLSLAGPVLEVPLFVLVPPLAWVMFSTGAGAVFAACAADWASDGQLQSETEQLSTEFTGSLRDAQSSNVEDKERIMAEIAASGSEEAVEHAVDVLFRAGMSTSCLRYATLQGSDVRGGGRWSLGFCCSVLLIWVVHPMTHVVLDTSCAGSGRCIPALKVVEGFAWAGIFAWRAQDQRSFMTNSAAKLAVTPYLCIWSLWVARALILGLPMARQHCVPDCIGALVLGPTMLATAVAGISGVASVPVLGPVLVTMVLAGVSVGLAPQSERARARTRSVASELVDGSPASELSDGDSGDER
;
A
#
# COMPACT_ATOMS: atom_id res chain seq x y z
N THR A 1 -5.50 5.93 -28.54
CA THR A 1 -5.36 4.47 -28.54
C THR A 1 -4.02 4.09 -29.16
N PHE A 2 -2.97 4.06 -28.35
CA PHE A 2 -1.66 3.53 -28.76
C PHE A 2 -1.79 2.00 -28.79
N SER A 3 -1.71 1.39 -29.98
CA SER A 3 -1.82 -0.07 -30.11
C SER A 3 -0.61 -0.74 -29.48
N ALA A 4 -0.82 -1.59 -28.46
CA ALA A 4 0.22 -2.38 -27.82
C ALA A 4 1.09 -3.17 -28.81
N ALA A 5 0.53 -3.53 -29.98
CA ALA A 5 1.25 -4.19 -31.05
C ALA A 5 2.34 -3.29 -31.68
N ALA A 6 2.10 -1.99 -31.84
CA ALA A 6 3.10 -1.06 -32.40
C ALA A 6 4.28 -0.85 -31.42
N ALA A 7 4.00 -0.84 -30.12
CA ALA A 7 5.04 -0.75 -29.09
C ALA A 7 5.92 -2.02 -29.05
N LEU A 8 5.32 -3.21 -29.19
CA LEU A 8 6.05 -4.48 -29.26
C LEU A 8 6.95 -4.57 -30.50
N THR A 9 6.47 -4.12 -31.67
CA THR A 9 7.26 -4.14 -32.91
C THR A 9 8.41 -3.14 -32.89
N GLY A 10 8.19 -1.93 -32.34
CA GLY A 10 9.25 -0.93 -32.17
C GLY A 10 10.35 -1.37 -31.21
N ALA A 11 9.97 -2.03 -30.11
CA ALA A 11 10.91 -2.59 -29.14
C ALA A 11 11.85 -3.65 -29.75
N ALA A 12 11.28 -4.54 -30.58
CA ALA A 12 12.03 -5.61 -31.25
C ALA A 12 13.08 -5.07 -32.24
N LEU A 13 12.75 -3.99 -32.98
CA LEU A 13 13.66 -3.35 -33.93
C LEU A 13 14.80 -2.60 -33.24
N CYS A 14 14.55 -1.94 -32.10
CA CYS A 14 15.61 -1.30 -31.31
C CYS A 14 16.58 -2.32 -30.68
N ALA A 15 16.09 -3.50 -30.31
CA ALA A 15 16.93 -4.54 -29.70
C ALA A 15 17.94 -5.16 -30.68
N GLN A 16 17.63 -5.21 -31.99
CA GLN A 16 18.54 -5.77 -33.00
C GLN A 16 19.81 -4.93 -33.23
N GLY A 17 19.75 -3.60 -32.99
CA GLY A 17 20.90 -2.71 -33.22
C GLY A 17 21.96 -2.71 -32.11
N ALA A 18 21.64 -3.21 -30.91
CA ALA A 18 22.48 -3.08 -29.71
C ALA A 18 23.30 -4.34 -29.36
N ALA A 19 23.27 -5.38 -30.21
CA ALA A 19 23.68 -6.75 -29.90
C ALA A 19 25.18 -7.02 -29.62
N THR A 20 26.06 -6.01 -29.59
CA THR A 20 27.52 -6.24 -29.48
C THR A 20 28.11 -6.01 -28.08
N SER A 21 27.35 -5.52 -27.09
CA SER A 21 27.85 -5.40 -25.71
C SER A 21 26.87 -5.97 -24.68
N VAL A 22 27.20 -7.15 -24.17
CA VAL A 22 26.48 -7.93 -23.15
C VAL A 22 26.07 -7.12 -21.89
N PRO A 23 26.85 -6.12 -21.39
CA PRO A 23 26.46 -5.34 -20.20
C PRO A 23 25.23 -4.45 -20.40
N VAL A 24 24.95 -4.00 -21.62
CA VAL A 24 23.89 -3.03 -21.90
C VAL A 24 22.49 -3.66 -21.79
N PHE A 25 22.37 -4.97 -22.05
CA PHE A 25 21.09 -5.68 -22.02
C PHE A 25 20.49 -5.89 -20.63
N TYR A 26 21.29 -5.81 -19.57
CA TYR A 26 20.82 -6.05 -18.20
C TYR A 26 20.23 -4.83 -17.53
N TRP A 27 20.67 -3.64 -17.93
CA TRP A 27 20.20 -2.40 -17.34
C TRP A 27 18.70 -2.20 -17.45
N PRO A 28 18.02 -2.49 -18.59
CA PRO A 28 16.57 -2.44 -18.65
C PRO A 28 15.87 -3.33 -17.62
N VAL A 29 16.37 -4.55 -17.36
CA VAL A 29 15.79 -5.47 -16.36
C VAL A 29 15.96 -4.92 -14.94
N VAL A 30 17.17 -4.48 -14.60
CA VAL A 30 17.47 -3.89 -13.28
C VAL A 30 16.68 -2.60 -13.09
N LEU A 31 16.67 -1.72 -14.09
CA LEU A 31 15.91 -0.47 -14.07
C LEU A 31 14.40 -0.72 -13.98
N THR A 32 13.87 -1.73 -14.66
CA THR A 32 12.45 -2.10 -14.54
C THR A 32 12.13 -2.64 -13.14
N SER A 33 13.03 -3.42 -12.54
CA SER A 33 12.86 -3.96 -11.19
C SER A 33 12.93 -2.84 -10.13
N VAL A 34 13.87 -1.92 -10.28
CA VAL A 34 13.97 -0.72 -9.43
C VAL A 34 12.76 0.17 -9.63
N ALA A 35 12.41 0.52 -10.87
CA ALA A 35 11.29 1.40 -11.18
C ALA A 35 9.94 0.81 -10.76
N SER A 36 9.70 -0.49 -10.96
CA SER A 36 8.49 -1.16 -10.47
C SER A 36 8.39 -1.10 -8.95
N SER A 37 9.51 -1.29 -8.25
CA SER A 37 9.56 -1.08 -6.79
C SER A 37 9.18 0.37 -6.47
N THR A 38 9.80 1.37 -7.09
CA THR A 38 9.50 2.78 -6.77
C THR A 38 8.07 3.22 -7.12
N VAL A 39 7.53 2.75 -8.25
CA VAL A 39 6.19 3.13 -8.75
C VAL A 39 5.09 2.65 -7.80
N VAL A 40 5.23 1.44 -7.26
CA VAL A 40 4.29 0.87 -6.29
C VAL A 40 4.24 1.70 -5.00
N PHE A 41 5.28 2.48 -4.67
CA PHE A 41 5.35 3.23 -3.40
C PHE A 41 5.13 4.73 -3.52
N LEU A 42 5.03 5.29 -4.73
CA LEU A 42 4.95 6.73 -4.94
C LEU A 42 3.61 7.17 -5.53
N ASP A 43 2.54 6.47 -5.17
CA ASP A 43 1.17 6.60 -5.68
C ASP A 43 0.64 8.05 -5.78
N ARG A 44 1.19 9.01 -5.03
CA ARG A 44 0.69 10.38 -4.93
C ARG A 44 1.59 11.48 -5.49
N LEU A 45 2.73 11.13 -6.08
CA LEU A 45 3.57 12.14 -6.74
C LEU A 45 3.18 12.25 -8.22
N SER A 46 2.98 13.47 -8.72
CA SER A 46 2.60 13.70 -10.14
C SER A 46 3.61 13.11 -11.13
N TRP A 47 4.88 13.00 -10.74
CA TRP A 47 5.92 12.34 -11.53
C TRP A 47 5.89 10.80 -11.44
N ALA A 48 5.19 10.22 -10.47
CA ALA A 48 5.05 8.77 -10.37
C ALA A 48 4.19 8.19 -11.51
N ILE A 49 3.24 8.96 -12.04
CA ILE A 49 2.49 8.59 -13.25
C ILE A 49 3.44 8.47 -14.44
N TRP A 50 4.38 9.41 -14.60
CA TRP A 50 5.41 9.34 -15.64
C TRP A 50 6.33 8.14 -15.45
N LEU A 51 6.79 7.92 -14.21
CA LEU A 51 7.64 6.76 -13.88
C LEU A 51 6.90 5.44 -14.13
N TYR A 52 5.61 5.37 -13.85
CA TYR A 52 4.76 4.22 -14.13
C TYR A 52 4.68 3.93 -15.62
N HIS A 53 4.38 4.93 -16.45
CA HIS A 53 4.31 4.73 -17.89
C HIS A 53 5.65 4.29 -18.47
N LEU A 54 6.75 4.87 -17.97
CA LEU A 54 8.10 4.45 -18.33
C LEU A 54 8.38 3.00 -17.90
N ALA A 55 8.06 2.64 -16.66
CA ALA A 55 8.27 1.29 -16.14
C ALA A 55 7.42 0.24 -16.88
N ALA A 56 6.15 0.56 -17.19
CA ALA A 56 5.28 -0.30 -17.98
C ALA A 56 5.79 -0.47 -19.42
N LEU A 57 6.29 0.59 -20.05
CA LEU A 57 6.93 0.53 -21.37
C LEU A 57 8.17 -0.36 -21.34
N LEU A 58 9.07 -0.13 -20.37
CA LEU A 58 10.29 -0.94 -20.19
C LEU A 58 9.95 -2.40 -19.93
N CYS A 59 8.90 -2.68 -19.16
CA CYS A 59 8.39 -4.01 -18.91
C CYS A 59 7.90 -4.69 -20.21
N GLY A 60 7.18 -3.96 -21.06
CA GLY A 60 6.76 -4.44 -22.38
C GLY A 60 7.94 -4.75 -23.31
N ILE A 61 8.94 -3.85 -23.38
CA ILE A 61 10.18 -4.06 -24.13
C ILE A 61 10.91 -5.30 -23.62
N ASN A 62 11.06 -5.43 -22.30
CA ASN A 62 11.72 -6.58 -21.69
C ASN A 62 11.00 -7.89 -21.99
N THR A 63 9.66 -7.89 -21.92
CA THR A 63 8.85 -9.07 -22.24
C THR A 63 9.04 -9.49 -23.70
N GLY A 64 8.94 -8.55 -24.63
CA GLY A 64 9.10 -8.81 -26.06
C GLY A 64 10.50 -9.32 -26.40
N LEU A 65 11.53 -8.74 -25.80
CA LEU A 65 12.91 -9.18 -25.98
C LEU A 65 13.11 -10.61 -25.47
N ASN A 66 12.68 -10.92 -24.25
CA ASN A 66 12.84 -12.27 -23.68
C ASN A 66 12.03 -13.33 -24.43
N ALA A 67 10.85 -12.97 -24.95
CA ALA A 67 10.05 -13.85 -25.79
C ALA A 67 10.76 -14.12 -27.12
N TRP A 68 11.29 -13.09 -27.77
CA TRP A 68 12.08 -13.25 -29.00
C TRP A 68 13.32 -14.11 -28.77
N LEU A 69 14.06 -13.89 -27.68
CA LEU A 69 15.21 -14.69 -27.29
C LEU A 69 14.85 -16.17 -27.05
N SER A 70 13.69 -16.42 -26.45
CA SER A 70 13.17 -17.79 -26.25
C SER A 70 12.91 -18.51 -27.57
N LEU A 71 12.49 -17.77 -28.60
CA LEU A 71 12.17 -18.31 -29.94
C LEU A 71 13.40 -18.42 -30.84
N ALA A 72 14.38 -17.52 -30.70
CA ALA A 72 15.58 -17.45 -31.55
C ALA A 72 16.58 -18.59 -31.29
N GLY A 73 16.43 -19.33 -30.19
CA GLY A 73 17.27 -20.50 -29.87
C GLY A 73 18.55 -20.17 -29.09
N PRO A 74 19.44 -21.17 -28.91
CA PRO A 74 20.36 -21.26 -27.76
C PRO A 74 21.66 -20.42 -27.83
N VAL A 75 21.78 -19.43 -28.72
CA VAL A 75 23.10 -18.80 -29.03
C VAL A 75 23.48 -17.65 -28.08
N LEU A 76 22.99 -17.63 -26.84
CA LEU A 76 23.39 -16.61 -25.87
C LEU A 76 24.06 -17.26 -24.67
N GLU A 77 25.39 -17.34 -24.74
CA GLU A 77 26.30 -17.63 -23.61
C GLU A 77 26.36 -16.42 -22.64
N VAL A 78 25.20 -15.92 -22.25
CA VAL A 78 25.06 -14.74 -21.41
C VAL A 78 24.85 -15.25 -19.98
N PRO A 79 25.75 -14.95 -19.01
CA PRO A 79 25.76 -15.57 -17.68
C PRO A 79 24.43 -15.52 -16.92
N LEU A 80 23.61 -14.49 -17.14
CA LEU A 80 22.29 -14.38 -16.51
C LEU A 80 21.26 -15.35 -17.09
N PHE A 81 21.27 -15.58 -18.42
CA PHE A 81 20.36 -16.52 -19.09
C PHE A 81 20.73 -17.98 -18.83
N VAL A 82 21.98 -18.23 -18.46
CA VAL A 82 22.43 -19.54 -17.92
C VAL A 82 21.76 -19.82 -16.57
N LEU A 83 21.57 -18.79 -15.73
CA LEU A 83 20.93 -18.97 -14.42
C LEU A 83 19.41 -19.02 -14.51
N VAL A 84 18.80 -18.11 -15.29
CA VAL A 84 17.35 -17.97 -15.40
C VAL A 84 16.97 -18.05 -16.88
N PRO A 85 16.29 -19.13 -17.31
CA PRO A 85 15.86 -19.28 -18.69
C PRO A 85 15.04 -18.08 -19.16
N PRO A 86 15.17 -17.65 -20.43
CA PRO A 86 14.38 -16.55 -21.00
C PRO A 86 12.87 -16.66 -20.74
N LEU A 87 12.31 -17.88 -20.70
CA LEU A 87 10.90 -18.12 -20.40
C LEU A 87 10.50 -17.66 -18.99
N ALA A 88 11.36 -17.82 -17.99
CA ALA A 88 11.10 -17.34 -16.63
C ALA A 88 11.09 -15.80 -16.58
N TRP A 89 11.94 -15.14 -17.38
CA TRP A 89 11.91 -13.68 -17.53
C TRP A 89 10.62 -13.18 -18.19
N VAL A 90 10.11 -13.90 -19.19
CA VAL A 90 8.79 -13.61 -19.77
C VAL A 90 7.71 -13.68 -18.69
N MET A 91 7.70 -14.77 -17.89
CA MET A 91 6.73 -14.94 -16.79
C MET A 91 6.78 -13.78 -15.79
N PHE A 92 7.97 -13.36 -15.34
CA PHE A 92 8.12 -12.24 -14.42
C PHE A 92 7.68 -10.91 -15.03
N SER A 93 8.01 -10.67 -16.30
CA SER A 93 7.65 -9.42 -16.97
C SER A 93 6.15 -9.36 -17.25
N THR A 94 5.51 -10.48 -17.58
CA THR A 94 4.05 -10.56 -17.66
C THR A 94 3.40 -10.33 -16.30
N GLY A 95 3.94 -10.92 -15.23
CA GLY A 95 3.48 -10.70 -13.86
C GLY A 95 3.60 -9.23 -13.45
N ALA A 96 4.73 -8.58 -13.72
CA ALA A 96 4.92 -7.15 -13.49
C ALA A 96 3.97 -6.30 -14.34
N GLY A 97 3.71 -6.68 -15.60
CA GLY A 97 2.70 -6.05 -16.44
C GLY A 97 1.30 -6.12 -15.82
N ALA A 98 0.92 -7.26 -15.23
CA ALA A 98 -0.34 -7.41 -14.51
C ALA A 98 -0.41 -6.52 -13.26
N VAL A 99 0.70 -6.40 -12.50
CA VAL A 99 0.79 -5.44 -11.38
C VAL A 99 0.56 -4.02 -11.86
N PHE A 100 1.20 -3.59 -12.95
CA PHE A 100 0.99 -2.25 -13.49
C PHE A 100 -0.46 -2.02 -13.91
N ALA A 101 -1.06 -2.96 -14.65
CA ALA A 101 -2.47 -2.86 -15.04
C ALA A 101 -3.40 -2.75 -13.82
N ALA A 102 -3.13 -3.50 -12.76
CA ALA A 102 -3.85 -3.42 -11.49
C ALA A 102 -3.66 -2.06 -10.80
N CYS A 103 -2.44 -1.52 -10.74
CA CYS A 103 -2.18 -0.19 -10.21
C CYS A 103 -2.93 0.91 -10.98
N ALA A 104 -3.01 0.81 -12.31
CA ALA A 104 -3.80 1.77 -13.10
C ALA A 104 -5.31 1.69 -12.80
N ALA A 105 -5.83 0.48 -12.54
CA ALA A 105 -7.21 0.30 -12.10
C ALA A 105 -7.44 0.87 -10.69
N ASP A 106 -6.47 0.69 -9.78
CA ASP A 106 -6.50 1.27 -8.44
C ASP A 106 -6.55 2.81 -8.52
N TRP A 107 -5.71 3.44 -9.36
CA TRP A 107 -5.70 4.90 -9.53
C TRP A 107 -7.01 5.46 -10.07
N ALA A 108 -7.61 4.80 -11.06
CA ALA A 108 -8.91 5.21 -11.59
C ALA A 108 -9.98 5.17 -10.49
N SER A 109 -9.96 4.13 -9.65
CA SER A 109 -10.89 3.97 -8.53
C SER A 109 -10.64 5.00 -7.42
N ASP A 110 -9.37 5.27 -7.11
CA ASP A 110 -8.98 6.24 -6.09
C ASP A 110 -9.39 7.68 -6.43
N GLY A 111 -9.33 8.06 -7.71
CA GLY A 111 -9.79 9.36 -8.18
C GLY A 111 -11.28 9.58 -7.90
N GLN A 112 -12.12 8.58 -8.20
CA GLN A 112 -13.56 8.65 -7.92
C GLN A 112 -13.83 8.74 -6.41
N LEU A 113 -13.18 7.87 -5.61
CA LEU A 113 -13.34 7.87 -4.16
C LEU A 113 -12.89 9.18 -3.52
N GLN A 114 -11.86 9.83 -4.06
CA GLN A 114 -11.43 11.14 -3.59
C GLN A 114 -12.49 12.21 -3.88
N SER A 115 -13.05 12.26 -5.09
CA SER A 115 -14.11 13.21 -5.42
C SER A 115 -15.36 13.03 -4.56
N GLU A 116 -15.78 11.79 -4.32
CA GLU A 116 -16.92 11.48 -3.43
C GLU A 116 -16.62 11.91 -1.98
N THR A 117 -15.41 11.64 -1.49
CA THR A 117 -14.99 12.04 -0.14
C THR A 117 -14.96 13.57 0.00
N GLU A 118 -14.44 14.28 -1.01
CA GLU A 118 -14.41 15.74 -1.03
C GLU A 118 -15.83 16.32 -0.99
N GLN A 119 -16.73 15.82 -1.84
CA GLN A 119 -18.15 16.24 -1.87
C GLN A 119 -18.85 16.04 -0.52
N LEU A 120 -18.68 14.87 0.09
CA LEU A 120 -19.29 14.60 1.39
C LEU A 120 -18.67 15.43 2.52
N SER A 121 -17.37 15.74 2.41
CA SER A 121 -16.66 16.52 3.43
C SER A 121 -16.96 18.02 3.40
N THR A 122 -17.30 18.58 2.23
CA THR A 122 -17.60 20.01 2.09
C THR A 122 -18.87 20.44 2.82
N GLU A 123 -19.82 19.52 3.01
CA GLU A 123 -21.11 19.81 3.65
C GLU A 123 -21.14 19.39 5.13
N PHE A 124 -20.18 18.58 5.58
CA PHE A 124 -20.12 18.13 6.96
C PHE A 124 -19.41 19.16 7.86
N THR A 125 -20.15 19.73 8.81
CA THR A 125 -19.63 20.75 9.74
C THR A 125 -18.80 20.19 10.89
N GLY A 126 -18.84 18.87 11.10
CA GLY A 126 -18.26 18.22 12.28
C GLY A 126 -19.28 17.84 13.35
N SER A 127 -20.55 18.24 13.23
CA SER A 127 -21.61 17.87 14.18
C SER A 127 -22.82 17.25 13.49
N LEU A 128 -23.43 16.25 14.14
CA LEU A 128 -24.69 15.64 13.67
C LEU A 128 -25.85 16.62 13.65
N ARG A 129 -25.83 17.63 14.52
CA ARG A 129 -26.93 18.60 14.66
C ARG A 129 -27.11 19.46 13.40
N ASP A 130 -26.01 19.74 12.72
CA ASP A 130 -25.99 20.56 11.51
C ASP A 130 -26.33 19.78 10.23
N ALA A 131 -26.38 18.44 10.32
CA ALA A 131 -26.68 17.58 9.17
C ALA A 131 -28.03 17.95 8.55
N GLN A 132 -28.07 18.19 7.24
CA GLN A 132 -29.31 18.47 6.53
C GLN A 132 -29.98 17.15 6.11
N SER A 133 -31.31 17.11 6.15
CA SER A 133 -32.10 15.95 5.68
C SER A 133 -33.21 16.44 4.77
N SER A 134 -33.47 15.69 3.70
CA SER A 134 -34.65 15.92 2.85
C SER A 134 -35.96 15.63 3.59
N ASN A 135 -35.91 14.87 4.68
CA ASN A 135 -37.03 14.61 5.59
C ASN A 135 -36.66 15.10 7.01
N VAL A 136 -37.24 16.23 7.39
CA VAL A 136 -36.96 16.88 8.69
C VAL A 136 -37.50 16.05 9.86
N GLU A 137 -38.70 15.45 9.72
CA GLU A 137 -39.31 14.63 10.77
C GLU A 137 -38.47 13.38 11.08
N ASP A 138 -37.91 12.76 10.05
CA ASP A 138 -37.02 11.61 10.20
C ASP A 138 -35.70 12.00 10.88
N LYS A 139 -35.12 13.15 10.49
CA LYS A 139 -33.95 13.71 11.18
C LYS A 139 -34.23 13.92 12.67
N GLU A 140 -35.33 14.59 13.01
CA GLU A 140 -35.67 14.88 14.40
C GLU A 140 -35.85 13.60 15.22
N ARG A 141 -36.49 12.57 14.63
CA ARG A 141 -36.65 11.27 15.27
C ARG A 141 -35.31 10.57 15.53
N ILE A 142 -34.44 10.52 14.52
CA ILE A 142 -33.10 9.92 14.64
C ILE A 142 -32.27 10.68 15.69
N MET A 143 -32.29 12.01 15.67
CA MET A 143 -31.56 12.82 16.64
C MET A 143 -32.09 12.63 18.07
N ALA A 144 -33.42 12.53 18.24
CA ALA A 144 -34.03 12.24 19.53
C ALA A 144 -33.65 10.85 20.06
N GLU A 145 -33.61 9.84 19.19
CA GLU A 145 -33.18 8.48 19.54
C GLU A 145 -31.71 8.44 19.98
N ILE A 146 -30.81 9.08 19.21
CA ILE A 146 -29.38 9.18 19.54
C ILE A 146 -29.17 9.92 20.86
N ALA A 147 -29.92 11.01 21.08
CA ALA A 147 -29.87 11.77 22.32
C ALA A 147 -30.37 10.93 23.51
N ALA A 148 -31.49 10.22 23.35
CA ALA A 148 -32.06 9.36 24.37
C ALA A 148 -31.14 8.18 24.75
N SER A 149 -30.34 7.68 23.81
CA SER A 149 -29.36 6.62 24.07
C SER A 149 -28.05 7.12 24.67
N GLY A 150 -27.84 8.44 24.78
CA GLY A 150 -26.59 9.05 25.23
C GLY A 150 -25.39 8.71 24.34
N SER A 151 -25.63 8.34 23.07
CA SER A 151 -24.59 7.85 22.15
C SER A 151 -24.14 8.88 21.12
N GLU A 152 -24.50 10.16 21.29
CA GLU A 152 -24.20 11.25 20.35
C GLU A 152 -22.70 11.30 20.00
N GLU A 153 -21.82 11.30 21.00
CA GLU A 153 -20.35 11.31 20.80
C GLU A 153 -19.85 10.07 20.05
N ALA A 154 -20.40 8.89 20.33
CA ALA A 154 -20.00 7.65 19.66
C ALA A 154 -20.42 7.63 18.18
N VAL A 155 -21.57 8.22 17.85
CA VAL A 155 -22.03 8.38 16.47
C VAL A 155 -21.18 9.42 15.75
N GLU A 156 -20.91 10.57 16.36
CA GLU A 156 -19.99 11.58 15.80
C GLU A 156 -18.61 11.00 15.53
N HIS A 157 -18.04 10.25 16.48
CA HIS A 157 -16.77 9.55 16.29
C HIS A 157 -16.82 8.53 15.13
N ALA A 158 -17.91 7.76 15.03
CA ALA A 158 -18.08 6.81 13.94
C ALA A 158 -18.15 7.48 12.57
N VAL A 159 -18.78 8.66 12.48
CA VAL A 159 -18.87 9.48 11.27
C VAL A 159 -17.51 10.10 10.92
N ASP A 160 -16.75 10.62 11.90
CA ASP A 160 -15.38 11.11 11.67
C ASP A 160 -14.48 9.98 11.13
N VAL A 161 -14.58 8.77 11.68
CA VAL A 161 -13.86 7.59 11.17
C VAL A 161 -14.31 7.23 9.75
N LEU A 162 -15.62 7.28 9.46
CA LEU A 162 -16.15 7.05 8.11
C LEU A 162 -15.50 8.00 7.10
N PHE A 163 -15.45 9.30 7.39
CA PHE A 163 -14.84 10.29 6.51
C PHE A 163 -13.33 10.08 6.33
N ARG A 164 -12.60 9.77 7.41
CA ARG A 164 -11.14 9.59 7.33
C ARG A 164 -10.75 8.30 6.63
N ALA A 165 -11.35 7.19 7.03
CA ALA A 165 -10.98 5.87 6.54
C ALA A 165 -11.68 5.50 5.22
N GLY A 166 -12.79 6.17 4.87
CA GLY A 166 -13.70 5.78 3.79
C GLY A 166 -14.66 4.66 4.20
N MET A 167 -14.64 4.23 5.46
CA MET A 167 -15.57 3.27 6.05
C MET A 167 -15.52 3.33 7.59
N SER A 168 -16.59 2.92 8.27
CA SER A 168 -16.63 2.87 9.73
C SER A 168 -16.84 1.44 10.20
N THR A 169 -15.75 0.73 10.50
CA THR A 169 -15.81 -0.61 11.13
C THR A 169 -15.45 -0.52 12.61
N SER A 170 -15.88 -1.51 13.40
CA SER A 170 -15.46 -1.62 14.80
C SER A 170 -13.93 -1.65 14.94
N CYS A 171 -13.23 -2.27 13.99
CA CYS A 171 -11.78 -2.38 14.01
C CYS A 171 -11.07 -1.05 13.77
N LEU A 172 -11.55 -0.25 12.80
CA LEU A 172 -11.01 1.08 12.51
C LEU A 172 -11.30 2.06 13.64
N ARG A 173 -12.53 2.07 14.18
CA ARG A 173 -12.88 2.88 15.35
C ARG A 173 -11.99 2.53 16.54
N TYR A 174 -11.79 1.25 16.81
CA TYR A 174 -10.88 0.80 17.86
C TYR A 174 -9.45 1.30 17.61
N ALA A 175 -8.91 1.19 16.39
CA ALA A 175 -7.57 1.67 16.08
C ALA A 175 -7.43 3.19 16.25
N THR A 176 -8.45 3.97 15.88
CA THR A 176 -8.50 5.42 16.11
C THR A 176 -8.51 5.76 17.60
N LEU A 177 -9.27 5.01 18.42
CA LEU A 177 -9.24 5.16 19.88
C LEU A 177 -7.87 4.85 20.49
N GLN A 178 -7.09 3.96 19.87
CA GLN A 178 -5.69 3.71 20.25
C GLN A 178 -4.72 4.80 19.74
N GLY A 179 -5.22 5.86 19.08
CA GLY A 179 -4.40 6.95 18.55
C GLY A 179 -3.80 6.70 17.18
N SER A 180 -4.26 5.67 16.46
CA SER A 180 -3.80 5.38 15.09
C SER A 180 -4.48 6.32 14.09
N ASP A 181 -3.73 6.79 13.09
CA ASP A 181 -4.34 7.40 11.90
C ASP A 181 -4.83 6.28 10.97
N VAL A 182 -6.14 6.26 10.72
CA VAL A 182 -6.82 5.23 9.91
C VAL A 182 -7.17 5.73 8.51
N ARG A 183 -6.61 6.88 8.09
CA ARG A 183 -6.85 7.43 6.75
C ARG A 183 -6.58 6.41 5.66
N GLY A 184 -7.55 6.24 4.77
CA GLY A 184 -7.47 5.26 3.68
C GLY A 184 -7.68 3.81 4.10
N GLY A 185 -8.06 3.52 5.35
CA GLY A 185 -8.26 2.15 5.86
C GLY A 185 -9.32 1.32 5.14
N GLY A 186 -10.23 1.95 4.36
CA GLY A 186 -11.18 1.25 3.50
C GLY A 186 -10.69 0.94 2.08
N ARG A 187 -9.48 1.40 1.72
CA ARG A 187 -8.94 1.29 0.37
C ARG A 187 -7.90 0.19 0.33
N TRP A 188 -8.13 -0.84 -0.47
CA TRP A 188 -7.14 -1.88 -0.73
C TRP A 188 -6.66 -1.76 -2.17
N SER A 189 -5.41 -2.13 -2.43
CA SER A 189 -4.80 -2.06 -3.75
C SER A 189 -4.74 -3.44 -4.38
N LEU A 190 -5.35 -3.59 -5.57
CA LEU A 190 -5.20 -4.77 -6.39
C LEU A 190 -3.74 -4.92 -6.84
N GLY A 191 -3.06 -3.82 -7.16
CA GLY A 191 -1.64 -3.81 -7.51
C GLY A 191 -0.76 -4.40 -6.41
N PHE A 192 -1.01 -4.06 -5.14
CA PHE A 192 -0.29 -4.64 -4.00
C PHE A 192 -0.59 -6.12 -3.84
N CYS A 193 -1.85 -6.53 -4.00
CA CYS A 193 -2.22 -7.95 -3.97
C CYS A 193 -1.48 -8.75 -5.07
N CYS A 194 -1.50 -8.28 -6.31
CA CYS A 194 -0.77 -8.87 -7.42
C CYS A 194 0.74 -8.91 -7.16
N SER A 195 1.31 -7.86 -6.57
CA SER A 195 2.72 -7.80 -6.22
C SER A 195 3.11 -8.84 -5.18
N VAL A 196 2.28 -9.03 -4.14
CA VAL A 196 2.50 -10.05 -3.12
C VAL A 196 2.51 -11.44 -3.76
N LEU A 197 1.52 -11.76 -4.60
CA LEU A 197 1.45 -13.05 -5.29
C LEU A 197 2.65 -13.27 -6.23
N LEU A 198 3.09 -12.24 -6.96
CA LEU A 198 4.26 -12.32 -7.83
C LEU A 198 5.53 -12.63 -7.01
N ILE A 199 5.75 -11.92 -5.90
CA ILE A 199 6.99 -11.99 -5.12
C ILE A 199 7.04 -13.16 -4.14
N TRP A 200 5.89 -13.61 -3.64
CA TRP A 200 5.79 -14.68 -2.64
C TRP A 200 5.34 -16.02 -3.20
N VAL A 201 4.76 -16.07 -4.41
CA VAL A 201 4.35 -17.34 -5.04
C VAL A 201 5.15 -17.57 -6.31
N VAL A 202 4.97 -16.71 -7.32
CA VAL A 202 5.54 -16.95 -8.66
C VAL A 202 7.08 -16.95 -8.61
N HIS A 203 7.68 -15.91 -8.02
CA HIS A 203 9.13 -15.78 -7.91
C HIS A 203 9.81 -16.97 -7.21
N PRO A 204 9.48 -17.32 -5.95
CA PRO A 204 10.10 -18.46 -5.30
C PRO A 204 9.75 -19.81 -5.94
N MET A 205 8.59 -19.96 -6.59
CA MET A 205 8.26 -21.18 -7.34
C MET A 205 9.25 -21.41 -8.47
N THR A 206 9.68 -20.37 -9.19
CA THR A 206 10.74 -20.52 -10.19
C THR A 206 12.07 -20.96 -9.57
N HIS A 207 12.41 -20.47 -8.37
CA HIS A 207 13.60 -20.93 -7.64
C HIS A 207 13.51 -22.40 -7.21
N VAL A 208 12.31 -22.89 -6.87
CA VAL A 208 12.07 -24.32 -6.60
C VAL A 208 12.28 -25.14 -7.88
N VAL A 209 11.65 -24.74 -8.99
CA VAL A 209 11.67 -25.50 -10.24
C VAL A 209 13.06 -25.51 -10.89
N LEU A 210 13.76 -24.38 -10.85
CA LEU A 210 15.08 -24.23 -11.50
C LEU A 210 16.24 -24.56 -10.56
N ASP A 211 15.99 -24.82 -9.27
CA ASP A 211 17.01 -25.03 -8.24
C ASP A 211 18.10 -23.93 -8.27
N THR A 212 17.70 -22.65 -8.30
CA THR A 212 18.62 -21.51 -8.49
C THR A 212 18.98 -20.76 -7.21
N SER A 213 18.26 -21.00 -6.10
CA SER A 213 18.40 -20.21 -4.86
C SER A 213 19.37 -20.81 -3.84
N CYS A 214 18.92 -21.71 -2.96
CA CYS A 214 19.75 -22.31 -1.91
C CYS A 214 20.08 -23.79 -2.20
N ALA A 215 21.24 -24.27 -1.76
CA ALA A 215 21.64 -25.68 -1.87
C ALA A 215 21.54 -26.42 -0.52
N GLY A 216 21.71 -27.74 -0.53
CA GLY A 216 21.73 -28.57 0.68
C GLY A 216 20.43 -28.49 1.48
N SER A 217 20.53 -28.34 2.80
CA SER A 217 19.37 -28.18 3.70
C SER A 217 18.58 -26.90 3.44
N GLY A 218 19.20 -25.87 2.84
CA GLY A 218 18.53 -24.62 2.48
C GLY A 218 17.59 -24.72 1.28
N ARG A 219 17.56 -25.84 0.55
CA ARG A 219 16.68 -26.02 -0.63
C ARG A 219 15.19 -25.84 -0.33
N CYS A 220 14.76 -26.00 0.93
CA CYS A 220 13.37 -25.79 1.33
C CYS A 220 12.98 -24.31 1.45
N ILE A 221 13.94 -23.37 1.47
CA ILE A 221 13.68 -21.94 1.72
C ILE A 221 12.73 -21.33 0.68
N PRO A 222 12.92 -21.51 -0.65
CA PRO A 222 11.93 -21.01 -1.62
C PRO A 222 10.56 -21.68 -1.49
N ALA A 223 10.52 -22.98 -1.16
CA ALA A 223 9.25 -23.69 -0.95
C ALA A 223 8.48 -23.14 0.26
N LEU A 224 9.19 -22.83 1.36
CA LEU A 224 8.60 -22.16 2.52
C LEU A 224 7.97 -20.82 2.11
N LYS A 225 8.70 -20.03 1.32
CA LYS A 225 8.20 -18.74 0.82
C LYS A 225 6.91 -18.88 0.00
N VAL A 226 6.83 -19.90 -0.87
CA VAL A 226 5.60 -20.24 -1.63
C VAL A 226 4.44 -20.56 -0.69
N VAL A 227 4.69 -21.38 0.34
CA VAL A 227 3.66 -21.73 1.34
C VAL A 227 3.17 -20.49 2.08
N GLU A 228 4.06 -19.57 2.45
CA GLU A 228 3.70 -18.30 3.08
C GLU A 228 2.83 -17.43 2.16
N GLY A 229 3.18 -17.35 0.88
CA GLY A 229 2.38 -16.63 -0.12
C GLY A 229 0.95 -17.18 -0.25
N PHE A 230 0.81 -18.51 -0.31
CA PHE A 230 -0.53 -19.15 -0.35
C PHE A 230 -1.30 -18.99 0.97
N ALA A 231 -0.62 -19.11 2.12
CA ALA A 231 -1.23 -18.88 3.42
C ALA A 231 -1.77 -17.44 3.52
N TRP A 232 -0.98 -16.45 3.10
CA TRP A 232 -1.42 -15.06 3.04
C TRP A 232 -2.63 -14.87 2.14
N ALA A 233 -2.61 -15.46 0.93
CA ALA A 233 -3.73 -15.38 -0.01
C ALA A 233 -5.01 -16.02 0.54
N GLY A 234 -4.90 -17.15 1.26
CA GLY A 234 -6.01 -17.79 1.94
C GLY A 234 -6.60 -16.90 3.04
N ILE A 235 -5.76 -16.30 3.89
CA ILE A 235 -6.20 -15.35 4.92
C ILE A 235 -6.86 -14.13 4.26
N PHE A 236 -6.27 -13.58 3.20
CA PHE A 236 -6.80 -12.44 2.46
C PHE A 236 -8.22 -12.71 1.93
N ALA A 237 -8.43 -13.88 1.34
CA ALA A 237 -9.73 -14.28 0.82
C ALA A 237 -10.81 -14.38 1.91
N TRP A 238 -10.45 -14.81 3.13
CA TRP A 238 -11.39 -14.97 4.24
C TRP A 238 -11.66 -13.70 5.06
N ARG A 239 -10.84 -12.66 4.90
CA ARG A 239 -10.96 -11.44 5.69
C ARG A 239 -11.98 -10.46 5.12
N ALA A 240 -12.59 -9.69 6.00
CA ALA A 240 -13.47 -8.58 5.65
C ALA A 240 -12.69 -7.48 4.91
N GLN A 241 -13.42 -6.61 4.21
CA GLN A 241 -12.84 -5.60 3.31
C GLN A 241 -11.89 -4.62 4.03
N ASP A 242 -12.21 -4.18 5.23
CA ASP A 242 -11.34 -3.30 6.03
C ASP A 242 -10.01 -3.98 6.37
N GLN A 243 -10.07 -5.25 6.76
CA GLN A 243 -8.88 -6.05 7.05
C GLN A 243 -8.05 -6.30 5.79
N ARG A 244 -8.68 -6.48 4.62
CA ARG A 244 -7.98 -6.65 3.34
C ARG A 244 -7.11 -5.44 2.99
N SER A 245 -7.61 -4.22 3.21
CA SER A 245 -6.81 -3.00 3.02
C SER A 245 -5.53 -3.03 3.83
N PHE A 246 -5.65 -3.22 5.15
CA PHE A 246 -4.50 -3.28 6.03
C PHE A 246 -3.55 -4.44 5.68
N MET A 247 -4.09 -5.60 5.33
CA MET A 247 -3.30 -6.76 4.90
C MET A 247 -2.49 -6.48 3.64
N THR A 248 -3.09 -5.88 2.61
CA THR A 248 -2.36 -5.55 1.38
C THR A 248 -1.29 -4.49 1.62
N ASN A 249 -1.61 -3.47 2.41
CA ASN A 249 -0.66 -2.40 2.73
C ASN A 249 0.51 -2.91 3.60
N SER A 250 0.22 -3.73 4.60
CA SER A 250 1.26 -4.33 5.46
C SER A 250 2.14 -5.28 4.66
N ALA A 251 1.56 -6.17 3.85
CA ALA A 251 2.33 -7.08 2.99
C ALA A 251 3.20 -6.32 1.98
N ALA A 252 2.68 -5.25 1.37
CA ALA A 252 3.46 -4.41 0.48
C ALA A 252 4.65 -3.77 1.23
N LYS A 253 4.38 -3.00 2.28
CA LYS A 253 5.39 -2.16 2.96
C LYS A 253 6.36 -2.93 3.85
N LEU A 254 5.88 -3.96 4.55
CA LEU A 254 6.68 -4.71 5.53
C LEU A 254 7.36 -5.94 4.94
N ALA A 255 6.95 -6.38 3.75
CA ALA A 255 7.50 -7.61 3.15
C ALA A 255 7.96 -7.42 1.71
N VAL A 256 7.09 -7.01 0.78
CA VAL A 256 7.45 -6.87 -0.64
C VAL A 256 8.52 -5.80 -0.85
N THR A 257 8.33 -4.58 -0.32
CA THR A 257 9.31 -3.48 -0.43
C THR A 257 10.68 -3.87 0.10
N PRO A 258 10.83 -4.27 1.39
CA PRO A 258 12.14 -4.59 1.91
C PRO A 258 12.77 -5.77 1.18
N TYR A 259 11.99 -6.78 0.77
CA TYR A 259 12.52 -7.88 -0.03
C TYR A 259 13.10 -7.41 -1.36
N LEU A 260 12.35 -6.60 -2.12
CA LEU A 260 12.81 -6.06 -3.41
C LEU A 260 14.03 -5.15 -3.26
N CYS A 261 14.09 -4.33 -2.22
CA CYS A 261 15.25 -3.51 -1.91
C CYS A 261 16.49 -4.37 -1.60
N ILE A 262 16.35 -5.35 -0.70
CA ILE A 262 17.45 -6.26 -0.33
C ILE A 262 17.92 -7.04 -1.55
N TRP A 263 17.00 -7.63 -2.31
CA TRP A 263 17.32 -8.39 -3.51
C TRP A 263 18.02 -7.52 -4.56
N SER A 264 17.52 -6.30 -4.80
CA SER A 264 18.11 -5.39 -5.80
C SER A 264 19.51 -4.96 -5.41
N LEU A 265 19.74 -4.58 -4.15
CA LEU A 265 21.07 -4.23 -3.66
C LEU A 265 22.02 -5.43 -3.72
N TRP A 266 21.53 -6.62 -3.40
CA TRP A 266 22.32 -7.86 -3.44
C TRP A 266 22.75 -8.23 -4.86
N VAL A 267 21.81 -8.24 -5.80
CA VAL A 267 22.06 -8.53 -7.22
C VAL A 267 22.93 -7.44 -7.85
N ALA A 268 22.65 -6.16 -7.60
CA ALA A 268 23.46 -5.06 -8.12
C ALA A 268 24.92 -5.18 -7.66
N ARG A 269 25.16 -5.50 -6.38
CA ARG A 269 26.51 -5.77 -5.87
C ARG A 269 27.19 -6.91 -6.62
N ALA A 270 26.50 -8.03 -6.81
CA ALA A 270 27.06 -9.19 -7.52
C ALA A 270 27.43 -8.84 -8.96
N LEU A 271 26.58 -8.08 -9.66
CA LEU A 271 26.82 -7.61 -11.03
C LEU A 271 28.01 -6.65 -11.11
N ILE A 272 28.06 -5.64 -10.25
CA ILE A 272 29.14 -4.63 -10.23
C ILE A 272 30.50 -5.28 -9.96
N LEU A 273 30.54 -6.28 -9.07
CA LEU A 273 31.76 -6.96 -8.68
C LEU A 273 32.10 -8.18 -9.57
N GLY A 274 31.27 -8.49 -10.58
CA GLY A 274 31.46 -9.66 -11.45
C GLY A 274 31.44 -10.99 -10.69
N LEU A 275 30.69 -11.09 -9.60
CA LEU A 275 30.59 -12.31 -8.80
C LEU A 275 29.77 -13.38 -9.53
N PRO A 276 30.07 -14.67 -9.30
CA PRO A 276 29.26 -15.75 -9.87
C PRO A 276 27.82 -15.65 -9.38
N MET A 277 26.86 -15.68 -10.31
CA MET A 277 25.43 -15.55 -10.02
C MET A 277 24.80 -16.83 -9.45
N ALA A 278 25.51 -17.96 -9.49
CA ALA A 278 25.04 -19.21 -8.92
C ALA A 278 24.70 -19.03 -7.42
N ARG A 279 23.45 -19.33 -7.05
CA ARG A 279 22.96 -19.34 -5.66
C ARG A 279 23.00 -17.97 -4.94
N GLN A 280 23.15 -16.86 -5.66
CA GLN A 280 23.13 -15.52 -5.05
C GLN A 280 21.77 -15.15 -4.45
N HIS A 281 20.69 -15.83 -4.84
CA HIS A 281 19.34 -15.59 -4.32
C HIS A 281 19.12 -16.16 -2.90
N CYS A 282 20.02 -17.01 -2.40
CA CYS A 282 19.80 -17.68 -1.13
C CYS A 282 19.67 -16.73 0.06
N VAL A 283 20.52 -15.69 0.15
CA VAL A 283 20.48 -14.74 1.27
C VAL A 283 19.19 -13.91 1.27
N PRO A 284 18.81 -13.24 0.16
CA PRO A 284 17.51 -12.56 0.08
C PRO A 284 16.33 -13.48 0.36
N ASP A 285 16.34 -14.72 -0.14
CA ASP A 285 15.25 -15.67 0.08
C ASP A 285 15.16 -16.15 1.52
N CYS A 286 16.29 -16.36 2.22
CA CYS A 286 16.30 -16.65 3.64
C CYS A 286 15.70 -15.49 4.45
N ILE A 287 16.08 -14.24 4.16
CA ILE A 287 15.50 -13.06 4.83
C ILE A 287 14.00 -12.96 4.54
N GLY A 288 13.62 -13.22 3.29
CA GLY A 288 12.22 -13.34 2.88
C GLY A 288 11.48 -14.36 3.75
N ALA A 289 11.84 -15.63 3.63
CA ALA A 289 11.11 -16.74 4.23
C ALA A 289 11.20 -16.83 5.76
N LEU A 290 12.23 -16.25 6.40
CA LEU A 290 12.43 -16.39 7.85
C LEU A 290 12.11 -15.12 8.64
N VAL A 291 11.98 -13.97 7.98
CA VAL A 291 11.72 -12.68 8.65
C VAL A 291 10.52 -11.98 8.05
N LEU A 292 10.57 -11.67 6.75
CA LEU A 292 9.57 -10.82 6.10
C LEU A 292 8.23 -11.55 5.92
N GLY A 293 8.26 -12.84 5.55
CA GLY A 293 7.08 -13.69 5.35
C GLY A 293 6.32 -13.94 6.66
N PRO A 294 7.00 -14.39 7.73
CA PRO A 294 6.37 -14.53 9.03
C PRO A 294 5.80 -13.21 9.58
N THR A 295 6.50 -12.09 9.37
CA THR A 295 6.01 -10.76 9.75
C THR A 295 4.72 -10.40 8.99
N MET A 296 4.70 -10.60 7.68
CA MET A 296 3.51 -10.40 6.83
C MET A 296 2.32 -11.25 7.29
N LEU A 297 2.55 -12.53 7.61
CA LEU A 297 1.51 -13.43 8.09
C LEU A 297 1.02 -13.05 9.49
N ALA A 298 1.94 -12.68 10.39
CA ALA A 298 1.60 -12.24 11.74
C ALA A 298 0.71 -10.99 11.71
N THR A 299 1.04 -9.98 10.90
CA THR A 299 0.19 -8.79 10.75
C THR A 299 -1.13 -9.09 10.07
N ALA A 300 -1.17 -10.04 9.12
CA ALA A 300 -2.41 -10.49 8.48
C ALA A 300 -3.35 -11.24 9.44
N VAL A 301 -2.80 -12.05 10.34
CA VAL A 301 -3.58 -12.75 11.37
C VAL A 301 -4.03 -11.81 12.48
N ALA A 302 -3.16 -10.90 12.93
CA ALA A 302 -3.51 -9.91 13.94
C ALA A 302 -4.58 -8.92 13.45
N GLY A 303 -4.53 -8.55 12.17
CA GLY A 303 -5.41 -7.53 11.60
C GLY A 303 -5.15 -6.15 12.20
N ILE A 304 -5.99 -5.18 11.84
CA ILE A 304 -5.80 -3.78 12.27
C ILE A 304 -5.87 -3.67 13.80
N SER A 305 -6.89 -4.26 14.42
CA SER A 305 -7.11 -4.13 15.87
C SER A 305 -6.05 -4.85 16.69
N GLY A 306 -5.62 -6.04 16.24
CA GLY A 306 -4.57 -6.79 16.93
C GLY A 306 -3.21 -6.12 16.84
N VAL A 307 -2.91 -5.40 15.74
CA VAL A 307 -1.70 -4.59 15.66
C VAL A 307 -1.84 -3.31 16.49
N ALA A 308 -2.98 -2.62 16.44
CA ALA A 308 -3.23 -1.40 17.19
C ALA A 308 -3.17 -1.59 18.72
N SER A 309 -3.47 -2.78 19.22
CA SER A 309 -3.46 -3.08 20.66
C SER A 309 -2.05 -3.24 21.25
N VAL A 310 -1.00 -3.31 20.43
CA VAL A 310 0.38 -3.35 20.91
C VAL A 310 0.76 -1.99 21.49
N PRO A 311 1.13 -1.89 22.78
CA PRO A 311 1.43 -0.61 23.41
C PRO A 311 2.55 0.13 22.70
N VAL A 312 2.35 1.44 22.49
CA VAL A 312 3.30 2.37 21.84
C VAL A 312 3.55 2.08 20.35
N LEU A 313 4.00 0.87 20.01
CA LEU A 313 4.39 0.52 18.65
C LEU A 313 3.19 0.24 17.74
N GLY A 314 2.08 -0.28 18.28
CA GLY A 314 0.90 -0.66 17.52
C GLY A 314 0.30 0.49 16.72
N PRO A 315 -0.07 1.61 17.37
CA PRO A 315 -0.63 2.77 16.68
C PRO A 315 0.31 3.38 15.64
N VAL A 316 1.61 3.39 15.92
CA VAL A 316 2.65 3.85 14.97
C VAL A 316 2.71 2.94 13.75
N LEU A 317 2.66 1.62 13.97
CA LEU A 317 2.71 0.64 12.88
C LEU A 317 1.44 0.69 12.03
N VAL A 318 0.26 0.78 12.64
CA VAL A 318 -1.01 0.95 11.91
C VAL A 318 -0.98 2.22 11.10
N THR A 319 -0.56 3.34 11.70
CA THR A 319 -0.42 4.62 11.01
C THR A 319 0.56 4.51 9.85
N MET A 320 1.75 3.91 10.03
CA MET A 320 2.73 3.75 8.96
C MET A 320 2.20 2.84 7.82
N VAL A 321 1.48 1.78 8.16
CA VAL A 321 0.91 0.84 7.18
C VAL A 321 -0.22 1.49 6.40
N LEU A 322 -1.15 2.19 7.06
CA LEU A 322 -2.32 2.79 6.41
C LEU A 322 -2.04 4.16 5.79
N ALA A 323 -1.08 4.92 6.32
CA ALA A 323 -0.68 6.19 5.72
C ALA A 323 -0.18 5.92 4.29
N GLY A 324 -0.97 6.29 3.29
CA GLY A 324 -0.46 6.43 1.93
C GLY A 324 0.77 7.33 1.96
N VAL A 325 1.67 7.21 0.98
CA VAL A 325 2.86 8.08 0.85
C VAL A 325 2.40 9.47 0.43
N SER A 326 1.68 10.13 1.32
CA SER A 326 1.24 11.51 1.22
C SER A 326 2.42 12.34 1.70
N VAL A 327 3.45 12.41 0.86
CA VAL A 327 4.57 13.32 1.08
C VAL A 327 4.02 14.74 0.96
N GLY A 328 3.75 15.35 2.11
CA GLY A 328 3.75 16.79 2.28
C GLY A 328 2.94 17.59 1.25
N LEU A 329 1.61 17.58 1.41
CA LEU A 329 0.90 18.86 1.41
C LEU A 329 0.40 19.05 2.84
N ALA A 330 0.96 20.08 3.48
CA ALA A 330 0.90 20.33 4.91
C ALA A 330 -0.49 20.77 5.41
N PRO A 331 -0.57 21.50 6.53
CA PRO A 331 -1.07 21.10 7.82
C PRO A 331 -2.57 21.42 7.97
N GLN A 332 -3.45 20.67 7.30
CA GLN A 332 -4.90 20.80 7.57
C GLN A 332 -5.26 20.28 8.97
N SER A 333 -4.54 19.29 9.52
CA SER A 333 -4.75 18.81 10.89
C SER A 333 -4.31 19.84 11.94
N GLU A 334 -3.34 20.70 11.63
CA GLU A 334 -2.89 21.77 12.52
C GLU A 334 -3.86 22.96 12.48
N ARG A 335 -4.45 23.28 11.32
CA ARG A 335 -5.57 24.23 11.23
C ARG A 335 -6.82 23.72 11.93
N ALA A 336 -7.15 22.43 11.81
CA ALA A 336 -8.28 21.82 12.53
C ALA A 336 -8.04 21.82 14.05
N ARG A 337 -6.85 21.42 14.51
CA ARG A 337 -6.47 21.48 15.94
C ARG A 337 -6.40 22.91 16.48
N ALA A 338 -5.92 23.88 15.68
CA ALA A 338 -5.92 25.29 16.05
C ALA A 338 -7.35 25.84 16.16
N ARG A 339 -8.25 25.44 15.24
CA ARG A 339 -9.68 25.83 15.30
C ARG A 339 -10.38 25.23 16.52
N THR A 340 -10.08 23.97 16.86
CA THR A 340 -10.65 23.31 18.05
C THR A 340 -10.14 23.95 19.35
N ARG A 341 -8.84 24.31 19.42
CA ARG A 341 -8.28 25.05 20.56
C ARG A 341 -8.85 26.47 20.69
N SER A 342 -9.09 27.15 19.58
CA SER A 342 -9.71 28.48 19.56
C SER A 342 -11.13 28.44 20.11
N VAL A 343 -11.95 27.48 19.66
CA VAL A 343 -13.33 27.34 20.15
C VAL A 343 -13.35 26.93 21.63
N ALA A 344 -12.44 26.05 22.05
CA ALA A 344 -12.32 25.69 23.45
C ALA A 344 -11.86 26.85 24.35
N SER A 345 -10.98 27.74 23.88
CA SER A 345 -10.60 28.91 24.67
C SER A 345 -11.71 29.96 24.74
N GLU A 346 -12.47 30.17 23.66
CA GLU A 346 -13.64 31.07 23.68
C GLU A 346 -14.75 30.58 24.64
N LEU A 347 -14.96 29.27 24.75
CA LEU A 347 -15.92 28.70 25.70
C LEU A 347 -15.48 28.81 27.17
N VAL A 348 -14.17 28.90 27.44
CA VAL A 348 -13.64 29.07 28.80
C VAL A 348 -13.67 30.54 29.23
N ASP A 349 -13.42 31.48 28.31
CA ASP A 349 -13.48 32.92 28.60
C ASP A 349 -14.91 33.49 28.58
N GLY A 350 -15.87 32.76 28.02
CA GLY A 350 -17.30 33.14 27.98
C GLY A 350 -18.09 32.81 29.24
N SER A 351 -17.45 32.42 30.35
CA SER A 351 -18.16 32.27 31.63
C SER A 351 -18.57 33.66 32.10
N PRO A 352 -19.88 33.98 32.19
CA PRO A 352 -20.32 35.28 32.68
C PRO A 352 -19.85 35.39 34.12
N ALA A 353 -18.83 36.22 34.33
CA ALA A 353 -18.47 36.68 35.66
C ALA A 353 -19.76 37.19 36.28
N SER A 354 -20.18 36.49 37.31
CA SER A 354 -21.27 36.85 38.20
C SER A 354 -21.15 38.33 38.56
N GLU A 355 -21.99 39.17 37.96
CA GLU A 355 -22.45 40.41 38.58
C GLU A 355 -23.23 39.99 39.83
N LEU A 356 -22.47 39.73 40.90
CA LEU A 356 -22.96 39.77 42.26
C LEU A 356 -23.34 41.22 42.52
N SER A 357 -24.60 41.53 42.22
CA SER A 357 -25.32 42.69 42.72
C SER A 357 -25.26 42.63 44.24
N ASP A 358 -24.45 43.51 44.82
CA ASP A 358 -24.49 43.89 46.23
C ASP A 358 -25.87 44.51 46.51
N GLY A 359 -26.78 43.66 46.99
CA GLY A 359 -28.06 44.05 47.53
C GLY A 359 -27.85 44.69 48.90
N ASP A 360 -27.80 46.02 48.88
CA ASP A 360 -27.99 46.95 49.98
C ASP A 360 -29.12 46.50 50.93
N SER A 361 -28.75 46.09 52.15
CA SER A 361 -29.69 45.91 53.25
C SER A 361 -29.45 47.01 54.28
N GLY A 362 -30.03 48.17 54.02
CA GLY A 362 -30.32 49.19 55.01
C GLY A 362 -31.37 48.71 56.02
N ASP A 363 -30.96 48.74 57.29
CA ASP A 363 -31.56 49.49 58.41
C ASP A 363 -33.04 49.28 58.84
N GLU A 364 -33.23 49.53 60.15
CA GLU A 364 -34.47 49.79 60.90
C GLU A 364 -35.35 48.62 61.42
N ARG A 365 -35.04 48.13 62.64
CA ARG A 365 -35.71 48.48 63.93
C ARG A 365 -35.55 47.42 65.03
#